data_AF-A0A954Z9I2-F1
#
_entry.id   AF-A0A954Z9I2-F1
#
_cell.length_a   1.000
_cell.length_b   1.000
_cell.length_c   1.000
_cell.angle_alpha   90.00
_cell.angle_beta   90.00
_cell.angle_gamma   90.00
#
_symmetry.space_group_name_H-M   'P 1'
#
loop_
_entity.id
_entity.type
_entity.pdbx_description
1 polymer ?
#
loop_
_entity_poly.entity_id
_entity_poly.type
_entity_poly.pdbx_seq_one_letter_code
_entity_poly.pdbx_strand_id
1 'polypeptide(L)'
;NGAGKTTLFRMFMGEEEPDSGTLRVGPTVELGYVDQNRDALSPDKTVYEEISGGNETLELGKRKMNARGYVSKFNFRGPDQEKKVGKLSGGERNRVHLAKLLRRGSNVLLLDEPTNDLDVDTLRALEEAVANFAGCAVVVSHDRWFLDRLATHILAFEGDGYVHWCEGNFETYERERHERLGSDADAPQRFRYKKLQH
;
A
#
# COMPACT_ATOMS: atom_id res chain seq x y z
N ASN A 1 3.83 -14.10 6.27
CA ASN A 1 2.73 -13.89 7.25
C ASN A 1 3.22 -14.16 8.66
N GLY A 2 2.81 -13.31 9.62
CA GLY A 2 3.14 -13.47 11.05
C GLY A 2 4.49 -12.91 11.48
N ALA A 3 5.23 -12.21 10.60
CA ALA A 3 6.57 -11.69 10.90
C ALA A 3 6.61 -10.34 11.65
N GLY A 4 5.46 -9.70 11.88
CA GLY A 4 5.36 -8.38 12.53
C GLY A 4 5.17 -7.18 11.59
N LYS A 5 4.95 -7.41 10.29
CA LYS A 5 4.72 -6.33 9.29
C LYS A 5 3.48 -5.49 9.62
N THR A 6 2.36 -6.14 9.92
CA THR A 6 1.11 -5.45 10.32
C THR A 6 1.24 -4.77 11.69
N THR A 7 1.96 -5.37 12.64
CA THR A 7 2.31 -4.75 13.94
C THR A 7 3.07 -3.44 13.73
N LEU A 8 4.03 -3.39 12.79
CA LEU A 8 4.73 -2.15 12.44
C LEU A 8 3.77 -1.06 11.95
N PHE A 9 2.76 -1.42 11.14
CA PHE A 9 1.77 -0.47 10.66
C PHE A 9 0.85 0.03 11.78
N ARG A 10 0.44 -0.84 12.70
CA ARG A 10 -0.33 -0.44 13.89
C ARG A 10 0.45 0.53 14.77
N MET A 11 1.75 0.31 14.92
CA MET A 11 2.62 1.26 15.62
C MET A 11 2.67 2.61 14.90
N PHE A 12 2.77 2.64 13.56
CA PHE A 12 2.70 3.90 12.80
C PHE A 12 1.38 4.64 12.98
N MET A 13 0.26 3.91 13.06
CA MET A 13 -1.06 4.49 13.28
C MET A 13 -1.32 4.89 14.74
N GLY A 14 -0.44 4.54 15.67
CA GLY A 14 -0.61 4.78 17.10
C GLY A 14 -1.60 3.82 17.78
N GLU A 15 -1.93 2.70 17.14
CA GLU A 15 -2.81 1.66 17.69
C GLU A 15 -2.05 0.69 18.63
N GLU A 16 -0.74 0.57 18.47
CA GLU A 16 0.15 -0.24 19.30
C GLU A 16 1.38 0.59 19.72
N GLU A 17 1.88 0.38 20.94
CA GLU A 17 3.08 1.02 21.46
C GLU A 17 4.29 0.06 21.38
N PRO A 18 5.51 0.57 21.14
CA PRO A 18 6.71 -0.27 21.16
C PRO A 18 7.02 -0.73 22.59
N ASP A 19 7.22 -2.04 22.77
CA ASP A 19 7.65 -2.62 24.07
C ASP A 19 8.97 -2.01 24.57
N SER A 20 9.86 -1.64 23.65
CA SER A 20 11.12 -0.96 23.92
C SER A 20 11.57 -0.14 22.71
N GLY A 21 12.45 0.84 22.93
CA GLY A 21 12.91 1.76 21.89
C GLY A 21 12.00 2.98 21.71
N THR A 22 12.13 3.69 20.60
CA THR A 22 11.35 4.90 20.33
C THR A 22 10.88 4.96 18.89
N LEU A 23 9.58 5.15 18.69
CA LEU A 23 8.99 5.52 17.41
C LEU A 23 8.70 7.03 17.41
N ARG A 24 9.13 7.75 16.37
CA ARG A 24 8.88 9.18 16.21
C ARG A 24 8.27 9.44 14.84
N VAL A 25 7.03 9.90 14.83
CA VAL A 25 6.33 10.34 13.61
C VAL A 25 6.46 11.87 13.54
N GLY A 26 6.86 12.39 12.37
CA GLY A 26 7.01 13.83 12.18
C GLY A 26 5.67 14.56 12.29
N PRO A 27 5.64 15.80 12.81
CA PRO A 27 4.38 16.52 13.09
C PRO A 27 3.59 16.90 11.83
N THR A 28 4.22 16.86 10.65
CA THR A 28 3.58 17.15 9.36
C THR A 28 3.09 15.88 8.65
N VAL A 29 3.26 14.70 9.25
CA VAL A 29 2.87 13.43 8.62
C VAL A 29 1.35 13.28 8.70
N GLU A 30 0.74 13.08 7.54
CA GLU A 30 -0.66 12.70 7.39
C GLU A 30 -0.71 11.29 6.80
N LEU A 31 -1.06 10.31 7.63
CA LEU A 31 -1.11 8.90 7.26
C LEU A 31 -2.39 8.59 6.49
N GLY A 32 -2.25 7.88 5.37
CA GLY A 32 -3.35 7.23 4.65
C GLY A 32 -3.14 5.72 4.70
N TYR A 33 -4.00 4.99 5.41
CA TYR A 33 -3.91 3.54 5.54
C TYR A 33 -4.92 2.81 4.63
N VAL A 34 -4.45 1.82 3.88
CA VAL A 34 -5.29 0.82 3.20
C VAL A 34 -5.20 -0.48 3.99
N ASP A 35 -6.28 -0.80 4.71
CA ASP A 35 -6.50 -2.14 5.25
C ASP A 35 -7.23 -3.01 4.21
N GLN A 36 -7.13 -4.34 4.37
CA GLN A 36 -8.01 -5.32 3.76
C GLN A 36 -9.47 -5.11 4.15
N ASN A 37 -9.75 -4.55 5.34
CA ASN A 37 -11.07 -4.00 5.69
C ASN A 37 -11.29 -2.66 4.98
N ARG A 38 -11.62 -2.77 3.70
CA ARG A 38 -11.92 -1.63 2.83
C ARG A 38 -13.07 -0.81 3.43
N ASP A 39 -12.83 0.48 3.65
CA ASP A 39 -13.88 1.48 3.97
C ASP A 39 -15.13 1.21 3.11
N ALA A 40 -16.28 1.14 3.77
CA ALA A 40 -17.55 0.88 3.11
C ALA A 40 -17.81 1.93 2.02
N LEU A 41 -17.73 1.51 0.75
CA LEU A 41 -18.12 2.37 -0.37
C LEU A 41 -19.64 2.50 -0.40
N SER A 42 -20.14 3.70 -0.70
CA SER A 42 -21.59 3.94 -0.79
C SER A 42 -22.16 3.26 -2.04
N PRO A 43 -23.02 2.23 -1.94
CA PRO A 43 -23.48 1.45 -3.10
C PRO A 43 -24.33 2.28 -4.07
N ASP A 44 -25.00 3.32 -3.56
CA ASP A 44 -25.93 4.17 -4.31
C ASP A 44 -25.25 5.30 -5.07
N LYS A 45 -23.96 5.55 -4.85
CA LYS A 45 -23.20 6.57 -5.59
C LYS A 45 -22.67 6.00 -6.89
N THR A 46 -22.47 6.87 -7.88
CA THR A 46 -21.70 6.49 -9.08
C THR A 46 -20.22 6.38 -8.74
N VAL A 47 -19.45 5.67 -9.56
CA VAL A 47 -17.98 5.63 -9.46
C VAL A 47 -17.39 7.04 -9.42
N TYR A 48 -17.88 7.93 -10.30
CA TYR A 48 -17.46 9.32 -10.34
C TYR A 48 -17.73 10.03 -9.02
N GLU A 49 -18.97 9.98 -8.52
CA GLU A 49 -19.37 10.64 -7.28
C GLU A 49 -18.57 10.12 -6.08
N GLU A 50 -18.35 8.80 -6.05
CA GLU A 50 -17.68 8.14 -4.94
C GLU A 50 -16.18 8.49 -4.87
N ILE A 51 -15.51 8.62 -6.02
CA ILE A 51 -14.09 9.02 -6.09
C ILE A 51 -13.93 10.54 -5.96
N SER A 52 -14.73 11.33 -6.68
CA SER A 52 -14.59 12.79 -6.76
C SER A 52 -15.25 13.55 -5.61
N GLY A 53 -16.16 12.91 -4.87
CA GLY A 53 -17.03 13.57 -3.90
C GLY A 53 -17.95 14.63 -4.55
N GLY A 54 -18.22 14.50 -5.85
CA GLY A 54 -19.01 15.44 -6.64
C GLY A 54 -18.23 16.65 -7.20
N ASN A 55 -16.92 16.75 -6.94
CA ASN A 55 -16.12 17.88 -7.40
C ASN A 55 -15.64 17.67 -8.85
N GLU A 56 -15.68 18.72 -9.67
CA GLU A 56 -15.13 18.70 -11.04
C GLU A 56 -13.59 18.75 -11.07
N THR A 57 -12.99 19.34 -10.04
CA THR A 57 -11.55 19.46 -9.87
C THR A 57 -11.14 18.85 -8.53
N LEU A 58 -10.11 18.02 -8.54
CA LEU A 58 -9.53 17.40 -7.36
C LEU A 58 -8.20 18.06 -7.03
N GLU A 59 -7.97 18.28 -5.74
CA GLU A 59 -6.68 18.69 -5.20
C GLU A 59 -5.94 17.44 -4.72
N LEU A 60 -4.81 17.14 -5.37
CA LEU A 60 -3.94 16.01 -5.06
C LEU A 60 -2.64 16.58 -4.50
N GLY A 61 -2.62 16.80 -3.19
CA GLY A 61 -1.58 17.56 -2.52
C GLY A 61 -1.50 18.98 -3.09
N LYS A 62 -0.38 19.33 -3.74
CA LYS A 62 -0.15 20.66 -4.34
C LYS A 62 -0.67 20.81 -5.78
N ARG A 63 -1.17 19.74 -6.41
CA ARG A 63 -1.58 19.73 -7.82
C ARG A 63 -3.10 19.71 -7.94
N LYS A 64 -3.63 20.46 -8.92
CA LYS A 64 -5.06 20.40 -9.30
C LYS A 64 -5.22 19.55 -10.55
N MET A 65 -6.24 18.69 -10.57
CA MET A 65 -6.52 17.80 -11.69
C MET A 65 -8.02 17.70 -11.94
N ASN A 66 -8.43 17.61 -13.22
CA ASN A 66 -9.81 17.33 -13.58
C ASN A 66 -10.25 15.96 -13.03
N ALA A 67 -11.41 15.91 -12.37
CA ALA A 67 -11.91 14.71 -11.69
C ALA A 67 -12.20 13.56 -12.67
N ARG A 68 -12.79 13.83 -13.85
CA ARG A 68 -13.05 12.82 -14.88
C ARG A 68 -11.75 12.21 -15.39
N GLY A 69 -10.73 13.04 -15.56
CA GLY A 69 -9.37 12.60 -15.89
C GLY A 69 -8.76 11.72 -14.81
N TYR A 70 -8.94 12.09 -13.53
CA TYR A 70 -8.41 11.32 -12.40
C TYR A 70 -9.06 9.95 -12.29
N VAL A 71 -10.39 9.91 -12.34
CA VAL A 71 -11.18 8.66 -12.34
C VAL A 71 -10.77 7.74 -13.51
N SER A 72 -10.47 8.33 -14.67
CA SER A 72 -10.01 7.56 -15.85
C SER A 72 -8.66 6.88 -15.67
N LYS A 73 -7.77 7.41 -14.80
CA LYS A 73 -6.49 6.75 -14.47
C LYS A 73 -6.68 5.43 -13.74
N PHE A 74 -7.80 5.24 -13.06
CA PHE A 74 -8.19 3.99 -12.42
C PHE A 74 -9.05 3.12 -13.34
N ASN A 75 -8.87 3.26 -14.66
CA ASN A 75 -9.53 2.48 -15.70
C ASN A 75 -11.06 2.54 -15.69
N PHE A 76 -11.64 3.66 -15.22
CA PHE A 76 -13.07 3.94 -15.34
C PHE A 76 -13.29 4.99 -16.44
N ARG A 77 -13.64 4.57 -17.64
CA ARG A 77 -13.76 5.45 -18.82
C ARG A 77 -15.21 5.64 -19.23
N GLY A 78 -15.55 6.87 -19.62
CA GLY A 78 -16.87 7.21 -20.17
C GLY A 78 -18.04 6.67 -19.32
N PRO A 79 -18.88 5.76 -19.84
CA PRO A 79 -20.04 5.22 -19.11
C PRO A 79 -19.69 4.50 -17.80
N ASP A 80 -18.48 3.96 -17.66
CA ASP A 80 -18.08 3.25 -16.45
C ASP A 80 -18.09 4.14 -15.22
N GLN A 81 -17.87 5.45 -15.41
CA GLN A 81 -17.88 6.41 -14.33
C GLN A 81 -19.29 6.65 -13.74
N GLU A 82 -20.33 6.37 -14.52
CA GLU A 82 -21.73 6.51 -14.11
C GLU A 82 -22.31 5.22 -13.51
N LYS A 83 -21.55 4.11 -13.55
CA LYS A 83 -21.96 2.86 -12.90
C LYS A 83 -22.10 3.09 -11.40
N LYS A 84 -23.17 2.54 -10.83
CA LYS A 84 -23.39 2.51 -9.38
C LYS A 84 -22.38 1.58 -8.73
N VAL A 85 -21.80 2.00 -7.61
CA VAL A 85 -20.78 1.24 -6.89
C VAL A 85 -21.28 -0.14 -6.44
N GLY A 86 -22.56 -0.26 -6.10
CA GLY A 86 -23.18 -1.53 -5.73
C GLY A 86 -23.24 -2.57 -6.87
N LYS A 87 -23.01 -2.16 -8.13
CA LYS A 87 -22.99 -3.05 -9.31
C LYS A 87 -21.59 -3.45 -9.75
N LEU A 88 -20.56 -2.94 -9.09
CA LEU A 88 -19.17 -3.20 -9.45
C LEU A 88 -18.72 -4.59 -9.01
N SER A 89 -17.89 -5.22 -9.82
CA SER A 89 -17.11 -6.40 -9.44
C SER A 89 -16.17 -6.10 -8.26
N GLY A 90 -15.65 -7.13 -7.59
CA GLY A 90 -14.69 -6.96 -6.49
C GLY A 90 -13.41 -6.19 -6.90
N GLY A 91 -12.91 -6.44 -8.11
CA GLY A 91 -11.75 -5.73 -8.67
C GLY A 91 -12.06 -4.27 -8.98
N GLU A 92 -13.21 -3.98 -9.60
CA GLU A 92 -13.67 -2.60 -9.82
C GLU A 92 -13.87 -1.86 -8.49
N ARG A 93 -14.51 -2.48 -7.49
CA ARG A 93 -14.64 -1.88 -6.15
C ARG A 93 -13.27 -1.57 -5.55
N ASN A 94 -12.27 -2.42 -5.80
CA ASN A 94 -10.91 -2.13 -5.33
C ASN A 94 -10.31 -0.89 -6.00
N ARG A 95 -10.48 -0.75 -7.32
CA ARG A 95 -10.01 0.45 -8.03
C ARG A 95 -10.64 1.73 -7.50
N VAL A 96 -11.93 1.69 -7.17
CA VAL A 96 -12.62 2.83 -6.53
C VAL A 96 -12.02 3.14 -5.17
N HIS A 97 -11.78 2.11 -4.35
CA HIS A 97 -11.20 2.28 -3.02
C HIS A 97 -9.79 2.90 -3.09
N LEU A 98 -8.94 2.37 -3.97
CA LEU A 98 -7.60 2.90 -4.20
C LEU A 98 -7.63 4.36 -4.69
N ALA A 99 -8.51 4.69 -5.64
CA ALA A 99 -8.66 6.05 -6.14
C ALA A 99 -9.08 7.05 -5.06
N LYS A 100 -9.95 6.64 -4.12
CA LYS A 100 -10.36 7.48 -2.98
C LYS A 100 -9.22 7.69 -2.00
N LEU A 101 -8.48 6.64 -1.67
CA LEU A 101 -7.36 6.73 -0.75
C LEU A 101 -6.29 7.69 -1.26
N LEU A 102 -5.87 7.53 -2.51
CA LEU A 102 -4.83 8.36 -3.12
C LEU A 102 -5.24 9.83 -3.29
N ARG A 103 -6.54 10.11 -3.23
CA ARG A 103 -7.08 11.47 -3.20
C ARG A 103 -6.98 12.09 -1.81
N ARG A 104 -7.06 11.30 -0.73
CA ARG A 104 -6.95 11.84 0.64
C ARG A 104 -5.59 12.54 0.76
N GLY A 105 -5.57 13.74 1.34
CA GLY A 105 -4.40 14.63 1.43
C GLY A 105 -3.19 14.07 2.20
N SER A 106 -3.27 12.81 2.63
CA SER A 106 -2.18 12.03 3.18
C SER A 106 -0.90 12.18 2.36
N ASN A 107 0.20 12.34 3.06
CA ASN A 107 1.55 12.44 2.51
C ASN A 107 2.41 11.21 2.84
N VAL A 108 1.87 10.28 3.61
CA VAL A 108 2.44 8.94 3.82
C VAL A 108 1.35 7.90 3.62
N LEU A 109 1.54 6.99 2.67
CA LEU A 109 0.62 5.88 2.40
C LEU A 109 1.14 4.62 3.08
N LEU A 110 0.28 3.93 3.82
CA LEU A 110 0.53 2.61 4.39
C LEU A 110 -0.32 1.61 3.62
N LEU A 111 0.31 0.73 2.84
CA LEU A 111 -0.35 -0.24 1.97
C LEU A 111 -0.04 -1.67 2.43
N ASP A 112 -1.00 -2.38 3.03
CA ASP A 112 -0.79 -3.75 3.53
C ASP A 112 -1.27 -4.80 2.50
N GLU A 113 -0.32 -5.46 1.83
CA GLU A 113 -0.52 -6.41 0.74
C GLU A 113 -1.48 -5.90 -0.37
N PRO A 114 -1.22 -4.71 -0.95
CA PRO A 114 -2.15 -4.04 -1.86
C PRO A 114 -2.28 -4.75 -3.21
N THR A 115 -1.35 -5.66 -3.53
CA THR A 115 -1.32 -6.44 -4.77
C THR A 115 -2.26 -7.65 -4.74
N ASN A 116 -2.80 -8.02 -3.57
CA ASN A 116 -3.71 -9.15 -3.46
C ASN A 116 -5.03 -8.87 -4.18
N ASP A 117 -5.54 -9.89 -4.85
CA ASP A 117 -6.83 -9.86 -5.57
C ASP A 117 -6.92 -8.75 -6.63
N LEU A 118 -5.76 -8.30 -7.16
CA LEU A 118 -5.68 -7.35 -8.27
C LEU A 118 -5.60 -8.05 -9.62
N ASP A 119 -6.40 -7.57 -10.56
CA ASP A 119 -6.15 -7.81 -11.98
C ASP A 119 -4.94 -6.98 -12.46
N VAL A 120 -4.38 -7.38 -13.61
CA VAL A 120 -3.16 -6.76 -14.18
C VAL A 120 -3.31 -5.26 -14.42
N ASP A 121 -4.50 -4.82 -14.85
CA ASP A 121 -4.75 -3.40 -15.13
C ASP A 121 -4.79 -2.58 -13.84
N THR A 122 -5.37 -3.13 -12.78
CA THR A 122 -5.45 -2.50 -11.46
C THR A 122 -4.08 -2.44 -10.80
N LEU A 123 -3.29 -3.52 -10.92
CA LEU A 123 -1.91 -3.53 -10.43
C LEU A 123 -1.08 -2.43 -11.10
N ARG A 124 -1.19 -2.28 -12.42
CA ARG A 124 -0.51 -1.19 -13.15
C ARG A 124 -0.98 0.19 -12.72
N ALA A 125 -2.27 0.38 -12.48
CA ALA A 125 -2.80 1.66 -11.99
C ALA A 125 -2.28 1.98 -10.58
N LEU A 126 -2.15 0.98 -9.71
CA LEU A 126 -1.52 1.13 -8.40
C LEU A 126 -0.04 1.47 -8.54
N GLU A 127 0.70 0.79 -9.40
CA GLU A 127 2.11 1.07 -9.66
C GLU A 127 2.32 2.52 -10.14
N GLU A 128 1.54 2.95 -11.13
CA GLU A 128 1.61 4.33 -11.64
C GLU A 128 1.24 5.34 -10.56
N ALA A 129 0.23 5.05 -9.74
CA ALA A 129 -0.18 5.92 -8.65
C ALA A 129 0.91 6.07 -7.59
N VAL A 130 1.51 4.97 -7.14
CA VAL A 130 2.58 4.98 -6.13
C VAL A 130 3.82 5.67 -6.69
N ALA A 131 4.22 5.39 -7.93
CA ALA A 131 5.36 6.02 -8.58
C ALA A 131 5.22 7.54 -8.74
N ASN A 132 3.99 8.03 -8.95
CA ASN A 132 3.70 9.45 -9.10
C ASN A 132 3.25 10.14 -7.80
N PHE A 133 3.19 9.40 -6.69
CA PHE A 133 2.78 9.95 -5.41
C PHE A 133 3.86 10.89 -4.88
N ALA A 134 3.47 12.12 -4.53
CA ALA A 134 4.42 13.14 -4.08
C ALA A 134 4.91 12.95 -2.64
N GLY A 135 4.33 12.00 -1.91
CA GLY A 135 4.67 11.67 -0.53
C GLY A 135 5.50 10.39 -0.42
N CYS A 136 5.48 9.79 0.77
CA CYS A 136 6.12 8.50 1.03
C CYS A 136 5.08 7.37 0.92
N ALA A 137 5.46 6.21 0.41
CA ALA A 137 4.64 5.00 0.48
C ALA A 137 5.42 3.91 1.20
N VAL A 138 4.83 3.36 2.25
CA VAL A 138 5.31 2.15 2.93
C VAL A 138 4.40 1.02 2.48
N VAL A 139 4.98 0.05 1.78
CA VAL A 139 4.22 -1.06 1.18
C VAL A 139 4.70 -2.38 1.73
N VAL A 140 3.77 -3.17 2.26
CA VAL A 140 3.98 -4.58 2.57
C VAL A 140 3.50 -5.36 1.36
N SER A 141 4.37 -6.15 0.73
CA SER A 141 3.99 -6.99 -0.41
C SER A 141 4.83 -8.25 -0.47
N HIS A 142 4.23 -9.32 -0.99
CA HIS A 142 4.91 -10.54 -1.42
C HIS A 142 5.20 -10.58 -2.93
N ASP A 143 4.77 -9.58 -3.69
CA ASP A 143 4.99 -9.48 -5.14
C ASP A 143 6.38 -8.88 -5.45
N ARG A 144 7.29 -9.75 -5.90
CA ARG A 144 8.68 -9.39 -6.24
C ARG A 144 8.74 -8.37 -7.37
N TRP A 145 7.89 -8.51 -8.40
CA TRP A 145 7.90 -7.61 -9.56
C TRP A 145 7.45 -6.21 -9.17
N PHE A 146 6.43 -6.12 -8.30
CA PHE A 146 5.97 -4.85 -7.75
C PHE A 146 7.07 -4.16 -6.93
N LEU A 147 7.75 -4.91 -6.06
CA LEU A 147 8.85 -4.37 -5.25
C LEU A 147 10.04 -3.96 -6.12
N ASP A 148 10.40 -4.73 -7.14
CA ASP A 148 11.50 -4.40 -8.05
C ASP A 148 11.28 -3.10 -8.82
N ARG A 149 10.02 -2.80 -9.15
CA ARG A 149 9.65 -1.60 -9.91
C ARG A 149 9.59 -0.32 -9.08
N LEU A 150 9.20 -0.41 -7.81
CA LEU A 150 8.83 0.76 -7.02
C LEU A 150 9.67 0.97 -5.77
N ALA A 151 10.23 -0.10 -5.20
CA ALA A 151 10.93 0.00 -3.93
C ALA A 151 12.24 0.78 -4.11
N THR A 152 12.42 1.80 -3.28
CA THR A 152 13.68 2.50 -3.10
C THR A 152 14.46 1.95 -1.91
N HIS A 153 13.76 1.29 -0.99
CA HIS A 153 14.30 0.66 0.20
C HIS A 153 13.48 -0.59 0.53
N ILE A 154 14.14 -1.60 1.08
CA ILE A 154 13.53 -2.83 1.57
C ILE A 154 13.77 -2.97 3.06
N LEU A 155 12.67 -3.16 3.80
CA LEU A 155 12.69 -3.59 5.20
C LEU A 155 12.32 -5.08 5.24
N ALA A 156 13.32 -5.95 5.29
CA ALA A 156 13.15 -7.39 5.22
C ALA A 156 13.07 -8.02 6.62
N PHE A 157 11.95 -8.68 6.91
CA PHE A 157 11.78 -9.46 8.13
C PHE A 157 12.28 -10.88 7.90
N GLU A 158 13.50 -11.18 8.36
CA GLU A 158 14.18 -12.45 8.07
C GLU A 158 13.88 -13.53 9.14
N GLY A 159 13.27 -13.18 10.26
CA GLY A 159 12.88 -14.13 11.31
C GLY A 159 13.54 -13.83 12.66
N ASP A 160 13.08 -14.48 13.72
CA ASP A 160 13.58 -14.32 15.10
C ASP A 160 13.69 -12.86 15.60
N GLY A 161 12.82 -11.98 15.09
CA GLY A 161 12.83 -10.54 15.40
C GLY A 161 13.92 -9.74 14.68
N TYR A 162 14.71 -10.38 13.82
CA TYR A 162 15.68 -9.70 12.97
C TYR A 162 15.00 -9.05 11.77
N VAL A 163 15.29 -7.76 11.59
CA VAL A 163 14.82 -6.94 10.48
C VAL A 163 16.03 -6.33 9.81
N HIS A 164 16.18 -6.59 8.51
CA HIS A 164 17.27 -6.08 7.71
C HIS A 164 16.80 -4.88 6.88
N TRP A 165 17.58 -3.81 6.91
CA TRP A 165 17.37 -2.62 6.09
C TRP A 165 18.33 -2.65 4.90
N CYS A 166 17.76 -2.56 3.69
CA CYS A 166 18.50 -2.51 2.44
C CYS A 166 18.08 -1.27 1.64
N GLU A 167 19.06 -0.54 1.12
CA GLU A 167 18.83 0.56 0.19
C GLU A 167 18.83 0.01 -1.23
N GLY A 168 17.71 0.14 -1.93
CA GLY A 168 17.48 -0.49 -3.23
C GLY A 168 16.16 -1.25 -3.28
N ASN A 169 15.99 -1.96 -4.39
CA ASN A 169 14.80 -2.75 -4.68
C ASN A 169 14.96 -4.20 -4.22
N PHE A 170 13.99 -5.06 -4.55
CA PHE A 170 14.01 -6.46 -4.10
C PHE A 170 15.20 -7.25 -4.68
N GLU A 171 15.57 -7.02 -5.95
CA GLU A 171 16.76 -7.61 -6.57
C GLU A 171 18.05 -7.23 -5.83
N THR A 172 18.16 -5.97 -5.40
CA THR A 172 19.31 -5.51 -4.60
C THR A 172 19.37 -6.23 -3.26
N TYR A 173 18.24 -6.32 -2.57
CA TYR A 173 18.13 -7.05 -1.31
C TYR A 173 18.48 -8.54 -1.47
N GLU A 174 17.98 -9.22 -2.51
CA GLU A 174 18.29 -10.64 -2.72
C GLU A 174 19.79 -10.85 -2.96
N ARG A 175 20.43 -9.97 -3.74
CA ARG A 175 21.90 -10.03 -3.93
C ARG A 175 22.64 -9.88 -2.60
N GLU A 176 22.33 -8.85 -1.82
CA GLU A 176 22.96 -8.64 -0.50
C GLU A 176 22.69 -9.79 0.47
N ARG A 177 21.50 -10.39 0.39
CA ARG A 177 21.13 -11.55 1.19
C ARG A 177 21.95 -12.78 0.80
N HIS A 178 22.15 -13.04 -0.48
CA HIS A 178 23.03 -14.13 -0.95
C HIS A 178 24.48 -13.89 -0.56
N GLU A 179 24.98 -12.65 -0.65
CA GLU A 179 26.34 -12.31 -0.21
C GLU A 179 26.52 -12.50 1.30
N ARG A 180 25.51 -12.16 2.11
CA ARG A 180 25.53 -12.28 3.56
C ARG A 180 25.35 -13.70 4.08
N LEU A 181 24.43 -14.46 3.49
CA LEU A 181 24.00 -15.77 4.00
C LEU A 181 24.56 -16.96 3.20
N GLY A 182 25.14 -16.73 2.03
CA GLY A 182 25.65 -17.80 1.18
C GLY A 182 24.60 -18.86 0.89
N SER A 183 24.92 -20.13 1.18
CA SER A 183 24.01 -21.27 1.01
C SER A 183 22.77 -21.23 1.89
N ASP A 184 22.80 -20.50 3.01
CA ASP A 184 21.66 -20.38 3.92
C ASP A 184 20.60 -19.40 3.41
N ALA A 185 20.90 -18.64 2.34
CA ALA A 185 19.93 -17.80 1.67
C ALA A 185 18.78 -18.62 1.05
N ASP A 186 19.07 -19.77 0.47
CA ASP A 186 18.04 -20.60 -0.19
C ASP A 186 17.25 -21.49 0.78
N ALA A 187 17.67 -21.54 2.05
CA ALA A 187 17.02 -22.35 3.06
C ALA A 187 15.68 -21.73 3.49
N PRO A 188 14.54 -22.47 3.44
CA PRO A 188 13.27 -21.97 3.93
C PRO A 188 13.33 -21.81 5.45
N GLN A 189 13.49 -20.58 5.93
CA GLN A 189 13.45 -20.28 7.35
C GLN A 189 12.01 -20.40 7.87
N ARG A 190 11.75 -21.42 8.69
CA ARG A 190 10.48 -21.57 9.41
C ARG A 190 10.49 -20.64 10.61
N PHE A 191 9.66 -19.59 10.59
CA PHE A 191 9.45 -18.69 11.73
C PHE A 191 9.09 -19.50 12.99
N ARG A 192 10.02 -19.61 13.94
CA ARG A 192 9.78 -20.25 15.24
C ARG A 192 9.51 -19.17 16.29
N TYR A 193 8.25 -18.79 16.45
CA TYR A 193 7.88 -17.97 17.60
C TYR A 193 7.99 -18.79 18.89
N LYS A 194 8.87 -18.38 19.82
CA LYS A 194 8.76 -18.76 21.23
C LYS A 194 7.44 -18.20 21.75
N LYS A 195 6.55 -19.06 22.25
CA LYS A 195 5.36 -18.62 22.98
C LYS A 195 5.81 -17.69 24.11
N LEU A 196 5.34 -16.44 24.09
CA LEU A 196 5.43 -15.55 25.25
C LEU A 196 4.68 -16.25 26.39
N GLN A 197 5.40 -16.60 27.46
CA GLN A 197 4.78 -17.04 28.71
C GLN A 197 4.34 -15.78 29.45
N HIS A 198 3.02 -15.65 29.64
CA HIS A 198 2.44 -14.73 30.63
C HIS A 198 2.77 -15.19 32.04
#